data_AF-A0A966GC62-F1
#
_entry.id   AF-A0A966GC62-F1
#
_cell.length_a   1.000
_cell.length_b   1.000
_cell.length_c   1.000
_cell.angle_alpha   90.00
_cell.angle_beta   90.00
_cell.angle_gamma   90.00
#
_symmetry.space_group_name_H-M   'P 1'
#
loop_
_entity.id
_entity.type
_entity.pdbx_description
1 polymer ?
#
loop_
_entity_poly.entity_id
_entity_poly.type
_entity_poly.pdbx_seq_one_letter_code
_entity_poly.pdbx_strand_id
1 'polypeptide(L)'
;MMFATVIAPLLALQAVGESAVAIKNDNPETWSVEYPRLIQPYVADYRRCLTLANRRINGTANFADQHAGDLARCSATRTTAIAQSNEILANAKTKLSPAEIDRLFDNVGKIHVARGRDLDQQFTSRMAGAAAATDAYEATRPKGLVIELRDASVVKARTDATAPAPSKTNKDG
;
A
#
# COMPACT_ATOMS: atom_id res chain seq x y z
N MET A 1 -31.92 37.81 19.32
CA MET A 1 -30.47 37.98 19.10
C MET A 1 -29.75 36.78 19.67
N MET A 2 -28.90 36.14 18.85
CA MET A 2 -27.81 35.21 19.19
C MET A 2 -28.13 33.91 19.95
N PHE A 3 -28.52 32.88 19.20
CA PHE A 3 -28.06 31.51 19.46
C PHE A 3 -26.87 31.24 18.53
N ALA A 4 -25.64 31.42 19.03
CA ALA A 4 -24.42 31.11 18.30
C ALA A 4 -23.82 29.81 18.84
N THR A 5 -24.16 28.72 18.15
CA THR A 5 -23.27 27.62 17.75
C THR A 5 -21.97 27.44 18.55
N VAL A 6 -21.96 26.44 19.44
CA VAL A 6 -20.73 25.76 19.89
C VAL A 6 -20.87 24.27 19.58
N ILE A 7 -20.69 23.92 18.30
CA ILE A 7 -20.38 22.56 17.86
C ILE A 7 -19.23 22.67 16.88
N ALA A 8 -17.99 22.77 17.39
CA ALA A 8 -16.76 22.38 16.69
C ALA A 8 -15.55 22.70 17.60
N PRO A 9 -14.93 21.67 18.17
CA PRO A 9 -13.55 21.42 17.73
C PRO A 9 -13.25 19.93 17.52
N LEU A 10 -14.25 19.12 17.15
CA LEU A 10 -14.04 17.71 16.78
C LEU A 10 -13.73 17.48 15.29
N LEU A 11 -13.77 18.54 14.47
CA LEU A 11 -13.46 18.47 13.04
C LEU A 11 -11.97 18.70 12.71
N ALA A 12 -11.13 19.09 13.68
CA ALA A 12 -9.71 19.35 13.41
C ALA A 12 -8.83 18.08 13.42
N LEU A 13 -9.32 16.94 13.91
CA LEU A 13 -8.53 15.70 13.96
C LEU A 13 -8.68 14.79 12.73
N GLN A 14 -9.53 15.16 11.76
CA GLN A 14 -9.74 14.36 10.54
C GLN A 14 -8.95 14.88 9.32
N ALA A 15 -8.11 15.92 9.48
CA ALA A 15 -7.50 16.65 8.37
C ALA A 15 -6.03 16.28 8.04
N VAL A 16 -5.52 15.14 8.51
CA VAL A 16 -4.26 14.55 7.98
C VAL A 16 -4.49 13.11 7.54
N GLY A 17 -5.58 12.91 6.82
CA GLY A 17 -5.73 11.82 5.88
C GLY A 17 -5.57 12.38 4.48
N GLU A 18 -4.40 12.92 4.14
CA GLU A 18 -4.00 13.02 2.74
C GLU A 18 -4.02 11.58 2.23
N SER A 19 -5.12 11.24 1.56
CA SER A 19 -5.27 10.03 0.79
C SER A 19 -4.00 9.89 -0.01
N ALA A 20 -3.41 8.68 -0.03
CA ALA A 20 -2.27 8.40 -0.87
C ALA A 20 -2.60 8.91 -2.27
N VAL A 21 -2.03 10.06 -2.65
CA VAL A 21 -2.19 10.59 -3.99
C VAL A 21 -1.38 9.62 -4.80
N ALA A 22 -2.09 8.68 -5.44
CA ALA A 22 -1.52 7.82 -6.44
C ALA A 22 -0.78 8.76 -7.39
N ILE A 23 0.55 8.65 -7.45
CA ILE A 23 1.32 9.33 -8.46
C ILE A 23 0.77 8.79 -9.78
N LYS A 24 -0.07 9.60 -10.42
CA LYS A 24 -0.66 9.26 -11.69
C LYS A 24 0.51 9.30 -12.66
N ASN A 25 0.92 8.14 -13.15
CA ASN A 25 1.82 8.05 -14.28
C ASN A 25 1.28 8.98 -15.37
N ASP A 26 2.10 9.97 -15.77
CA ASP A 26 1.69 11.04 -16.68
C ASP A 26 1.25 10.54 -18.06
N ASN A 27 1.37 9.24 -18.35
CA ASN A 27 0.60 8.57 -19.39
C ASN A 27 -0.12 7.28 -18.89
N PRO A 28 -1.42 7.37 -18.51
CA PRO A 28 -2.23 6.22 -18.10
C PRO A 28 -2.58 5.21 -19.21
N GLU A 29 -2.20 5.44 -20.47
CA GLU A 29 -2.43 4.49 -21.58
C GLU A 29 -1.40 3.33 -21.62
N THR A 30 -0.32 3.39 -20.83
CA THR A 30 0.88 2.54 -20.99
C THR A 30 0.95 1.26 -20.15
N TRP A 31 0.00 1.05 -19.23
CA TRP A 31 -0.07 -0.18 -18.41
C TRP A 31 -0.83 -1.31 -19.13
N SER A 32 -1.60 -0.93 -20.13
CA SER A 32 -2.22 -1.80 -21.12
C SER A 32 -1.25 -2.05 -22.27
N VAL A 33 -1.26 -3.27 -22.78
CA VAL A 33 -0.59 -3.59 -24.04
C VAL A 33 -1.64 -4.16 -24.95
N GLU A 34 -1.75 -3.59 -26.14
CA GLU A 34 -2.66 -4.07 -27.18
C GLU A 34 -1.99 -5.16 -28.00
N TYR A 35 -2.75 -6.20 -28.32
CA TYR A 35 -2.28 -7.32 -29.12
C TYR A 35 -3.48 -8.09 -29.69
N PRO A 36 -3.28 -8.85 -30.79
CA PRO A 36 -4.32 -9.71 -31.34
C PRO A 36 -4.83 -10.71 -30.31
N ARG A 37 -6.16 -10.88 -30.23
CA ARG A 37 -6.79 -11.82 -29.31
C ARG A 37 -6.26 -13.26 -29.43
N LEU A 38 -5.84 -13.66 -30.63
CA LEU A 38 -5.24 -14.97 -30.91
C LEU A 38 -4.02 -15.29 -30.04
N ILE A 39 -3.22 -14.29 -29.67
CA ILE A 39 -2.01 -14.49 -28.85
C ILE A 39 -2.21 -14.18 -27.36
N GLN A 40 -3.45 -13.86 -26.96
CA GLN A 40 -3.81 -13.65 -25.57
C GLN A 40 -3.36 -14.78 -24.62
N PRO A 41 -3.52 -16.08 -24.93
CA PRO A 41 -3.07 -17.13 -24.00
C PRO A 41 -1.56 -17.07 -23.73
N TYR A 42 -0.74 -16.82 -24.75
CA TYR A 42 0.72 -16.76 -24.61
C TYR A 42 1.18 -15.55 -23.80
N VAL A 43 0.56 -14.39 -24.01
CA VAL A 43 0.80 -13.20 -23.19
C VAL A 43 0.37 -13.46 -21.74
N ALA A 44 -0.75 -14.15 -21.52
CA ALA A 44 -1.25 -14.48 -20.18
C ALA A 44 -0.32 -15.45 -19.45
N ASP A 45 0.23 -16.45 -20.14
CA ASP A 45 1.16 -17.41 -19.54
C ASP A 45 2.46 -16.74 -19.10
N TYR A 46 3.03 -15.85 -19.92
CA TYR A 46 4.19 -15.07 -19.52
C TYR A 46 3.88 -14.16 -18.32
N ARG A 47 2.77 -13.43 -18.35
CA ARG A 47 2.32 -12.61 -17.21
C ARG A 47 2.14 -13.44 -15.94
N ARG A 48 1.56 -14.64 -16.05
CA ARG A 48 1.39 -15.56 -14.92
C ARG A 48 2.74 -15.97 -14.33
N CYS A 49 3.73 -16.30 -15.16
CA CYS A 49 5.07 -16.60 -14.66
C CYS A 49 5.63 -15.42 -13.84
N LEU A 50 5.54 -14.20 -14.39
CA LEU A 50 6.04 -12.99 -13.73
C LEU A 50 5.37 -12.74 -12.38
N THR A 51 4.07 -13.02 -12.23
CA THR A 51 3.34 -12.79 -10.98
C THR A 51 3.46 -13.94 -9.97
N LEU A 52 3.83 -15.14 -10.40
CA LEU A 52 4.02 -16.31 -9.53
C LEU A 52 5.38 -16.25 -8.81
N ALA A 53 5.59 -15.27 -7.93
CA ALA A 53 6.77 -15.24 -7.08
C ALA A 53 6.49 -14.66 -5.70
N ASN A 54 7.15 -15.24 -4.71
CA ASN A 54 7.13 -14.75 -3.34
C ASN A 54 7.93 -13.46 -3.25
N ARG A 55 7.33 -12.41 -2.69
CA ARG A 55 8.00 -11.14 -2.41
C ARG A 55 8.52 -11.13 -0.98
N ARG A 56 9.74 -10.62 -0.81
CA ARG A 56 10.34 -10.42 0.51
C ARG A 56 10.12 -8.98 0.93
N ILE A 57 9.61 -8.78 2.14
CA ILE A 57 9.41 -7.47 2.74
C ILE A 57 10.37 -7.37 3.92
N ASN A 58 11.34 -6.46 3.84
CA ASN A 58 12.38 -6.29 4.86
C ASN A 58 12.57 -4.81 5.27
N GLY A 59 11.53 -3.99 5.10
CA GLY A 59 11.60 -2.55 5.42
C GLY A 59 12.38 -1.71 4.40
N THR A 60 12.78 -2.28 3.26
CA THR A 60 13.47 -1.56 2.17
C THR A 60 12.56 -1.50 0.93
N ALA A 61 12.61 -0.38 0.21
CA ALA A 61 11.95 -0.20 -1.09
C ALA A 61 12.79 -0.87 -2.20
N ASN A 62 12.63 -2.19 -2.39
CA ASN A 62 13.35 -2.97 -3.40
C ASN A 62 12.45 -3.88 -4.26
N PHE A 63 11.16 -3.57 -4.38
CA PHE A 63 10.22 -4.32 -5.20
C PHE A 63 10.57 -4.26 -6.69
N ALA A 64 11.10 -3.15 -7.19
CA ALA A 64 11.57 -3.05 -8.57
C ALA A 64 12.66 -4.09 -8.88
N ASP A 65 13.62 -4.26 -7.97
CA ASP A 65 14.70 -5.24 -8.13
C ASP A 65 14.18 -6.68 -8.06
N GLN A 66 13.26 -6.95 -7.12
CA GLN A 66 12.60 -8.25 -7.04
C GLN A 66 11.81 -8.57 -8.32
N HIS A 67 11.12 -7.59 -8.90
CA HIS A 67 10.40 -7.74 -10.17
C HIS A 67 11.36 -7.87 -11.36
N ALA A 68 12.51 -7.19 -11.35
CA ALA A 68 13.53 -7.35 -12.39
C ALA A 68 14.11 -8.76 -12.40
N GLY A 69 14.30 -9.36 -11.21
CA GLY A 69 14.71 -10.76 -11.07
C GLY A 69 13.73 -11.76 -11.71
N ASP A 70 12.43 -11.44 -11.75
CA ASP A 70 11.43 -12.29 -12.41
C ASP A 70 11.65 -12.39 -13.92
N LEU A 71 12.20 -11.35 -14.56
CA LEU A 71 12.45 -11.36 -16.01
C LEU A 71 13.45 -12.45 -16.39
N ALA A 72 14.51 -12.62 -15.59
CA ALA A 72 15.49 -13.67 -15.79
C ALA A 72 14.87 -15.06 -15.55
N ARG A 73 14.13 -15.21 -14.44
CA ARG A 73 13.43 -16.45 -14.06
C ARG A 73 12.45 -16.93 -15.14
N CYS A 74 11.71 -15.99 -15.75
CA CYS A 74 10.67 -16.27 -16.73
C CYS A 74 11.15 -16.20 -18.20
N SER A 75 12.46 -16.13 -18.44
CA SER A 75 13.04 -16.01 -19.79
C SER A 75 12.69 -17.18 -20.71
N ALA A 76 12.67 -18.40 -20.20
CA ALA A 76 12.25 -19.59 -20.95
C ALA A 76 10.76 -19.48 -21.36
N THR A 77 9.88 -19.12 -20.43
CA THR A 77 8.45 -18.89 -20.72
C THR A 77 8.25 -17.79 -21.75
N ARG A 78 9.00 -16.68 -21.65
CA ARG A 78 8.99 -15.60 -22.64
C ARG A 78 9.33 -16.13 -24.04
N THR A 79 10.40 -16.90 -24.15
CA THR A 79 10.89 -17.45 -25.43
C THR A 79 9.85 -18.38 -26.06
N THR A 80 9.27 -19.30 -25.29
CA THR A 80 8.22 -20.20 -25.76
C THR A 80 6.97 -19.43 -26.20
N ALA A 81 6.54 -18.44 -25.42
CA ALA A 81 5.36 -17.64 -25.72
C ALA A 81 5.52 -16.81 -27.01
N ILE A 82 6.73 -16.27 -27.27
CA ILE A 82 7.05 -15.57 -28.51
C ILE A 82 7.01 -16.52 -29.70
N ALA A 83 7.61 -17.70 -29.59
CA ALA A 83 7.62 -18.68 -30.68
C ALA A 83 6.19 -19.11 -31.06
N GLN A 84 5.37 -19.44 -30.06
CA GLN A 84 3.97 -19.83 -30.28
C GLN A 84 3.11 -18.68 -30.81
N SER A 85 3.36 -17.45 -30.36
CA SER A 85 2.68 -16.27 -30.89
C SER A 85 2.99 -16.04 -32.37
N ASN A 86 4.25 -16.21 -32.77
CA ASN A 86 4.68 -16.12 -34.16
C ASN A 86 4.04 -17.21 -35.02
N GLU A 87 4.00 -18.45 -34.54
CA GLU A 87 3.40 -19.59 -35.23
C GLU A 87 1.90 -19.36 -35.50
N ILE A 88 1.14 -18.98 -34.47
CA ILE A 88 -0.30 -18.72 -34.60
C ILE A 88 -0.59 -17.54 -35.53
N LEU A 89 0.24 -16.50 -35.52
CA LEU A 89 0.02 -15.31 -36.34
C LEU A 89 0.50 -15.45 -37.80
N ALA A 90 1.30 -16.46 -38.13
CA ALA A 90 1.83 -16.66 -39.48
C ALA A 90 0.73 -16.71 -40.55
N ASN A 91 -0.38 -17.40 -40.25
CA ASN A 91 -1.53 -17.59 -41.15
C ASN A 91 -2.77 -16.75 -40.77
N ALA A 92 -2.65 -15.88 -39.77
CA ALA A 92 -3.77 -15.07 -39.30
C ALA A 92 -4.02 -13.86 -40.23
N LYS A 93 -5.27 -13.38 -40.27
CA LYS A 93 -5.64 -12.15 -40.98
C LYS A 93 -5.04 -10.91 -40.32
N THR A 94 -5.05 -10.86 -38.99
CA THR A 94 -4.36 -9.82 -38.22
C THR A 94 -2.93 -10.28 -37.98
N LYS A 95 -1.95 -9.46 -38.36
CA LYS A 95 -0.53 -9.80 -38.25
C LYS A 95 0.19 -8.80 -37.36
N LEU A 96 1.11 -9.33 -36.57
CA LEU A 96 2.24 -8.60 -36.02
C LEU A 96 3.49 -9.26 -36.60
N SER A 97 4.49 -8.44 -36.95
CA SER A 97 5.81 -8.96 -37.32
C SER A 97 6.49 -9.63 -36.11
N PRO A 98 7.46 -10.54 -36.33
CA PRO A 98 8.23 -11.12 -35.24
C PRO A 98 8.89 -10.08 -34.32
N ALA A 99 9.39 -8.99 -34.91
CA ALA A 99 9.97 -7.89 -34.15
C ALA A 99 8.94 -7.14 -33.28
N GLU A 100 7.70 -6.99 -33.74
CA GLU A 100 6.62 -6.40 -32.93
C GLU A 100 6.19 -7.33 -31.80
N ILE A 101 6.19 -8.64 -32.04
CA ILE A 101 5.92 -9.64 -30.99
C ILE A 101 7.03 -9.59 -29.93
N ASP A 102 8.31 -9.55 -30.31
CA ASP A 102 9.40 -9.39 -29.35
C ASP A 102 9.24 -8.13 -28.49
N ARG A 103 8.95 -6.98 -29.14
CA ARG A 103 8.71 -5.71 -28.42
C ARG A 103 7.50 -5.79 -27.49
N LEU A 104 6.44 -6.48 -27.89
CA LEU A 104 5.26 -6.72 -27.04
C LEU A 104 5.66 -7.42 -25.75
N PHE A 105 6.41 -8.52 -25.83
CA PHE A 105 6.83 -9.26 -24.64
C PHE A 105 7.86 -8.48 -23.80
N ASP A 106 8.72 -7.67 -24.41
CA ASP A 106 9.59 -6.74 -23.69
C ASP A 106 8.81 -5.69 -22.92
N ASN A 107 7.77 -5.11 -23.54
CA ASN A 107 6.92 -4.11 -22.90
C ASN A 107 6.17 -4.71 -21.71
N VAL A 108 5.67 -5.96 -21.82
CA VAL A 108 5.08 -6.68 -20.69
C VAL A 108 6.08 -6.80 -19.53
N GLY A 109 7.34 -7.14 -19.81
CA GLY A 109 8.40 -7.20 -18.79
C GLY A 109 8.70 -5.84 -18.15
N LYS A 110 8.81 -4.78 -18.96
CA LYS A 110 9.03 -3.41 -18.46
C LYS A 110 7.89 -2.93 -17.57
N ILE A 111 6.65 -3.20 -17.95
CA ILE A 111 5.47 -2.88 -17.13
C ILE A 111 5.52 -3.62 -15.80
N HIS A 112 5.93 -4.88 -15.79
CA HIS A 112 6.09 -5.65 -14.55
C HIS A 112 7.09 -4.99 -13.59
N VAL A 113 8.25 -4.55 -14.08
CA VAL A 113 9.24 -3.84 -13.26
C VAL A 113 8.74 -2.47 -12.80
N ALA A 114 8.06 -1.73 -13.69
CA ALA A 114 7.48 -0.44 -13.36
C ALA A 114 6.45 -0.53 -12.22
N ARG A 115 5.66 -1.61 -12.16
CA ARG A 115 4.77 -1.89 -11.02
C ARG A 115 5.53 -2.08 -9.72
N GLY A 116 6.70 -2.73 -9.74
CA GLY A 116 7.58 -2.84 -8.57
C GLY A 116 8.07 -1.46 -8.11
N ARG A 117 8.46 -0.60 -9.06
CA ARG A 117 8.89 0.78 -8.76
C ARG A 117 7.78 1.64 -8.16
N ASP A 118 6.54 1.47 -8.61
CA ASP A 118 5.39 2.16 -8.02
C ASP A 118 5.21 1.74 -6.55
N LEU A 119 5.36 0.45 -6.23
CA LEU A 119 5.33 -0.04 -4.85
C LEU A 119 6.47 0.55 -4.00
N ASP A 120 7.67 0.69 -4.57
CA ASP A 120 8.82 1.32 -3.90
C ASP A 120 8.56 2.80 -3.55
N GLN A 121 7.94 3.53 -4.47
CA GLN A 121 7.56 4.93 -4.25
C GLN A 121 6.49 5.04 -3.15
N GLN A 122 5.46 4.19 -3.20
CA GLN A 122 4.44 4.15 -2.15
C GLN A 122 5.01 3.78 -0.78
N PHE A 123 5.92 2.81 -0.73
CA PHE A 123 6.60 2.43 0.51
C PHE A 123 7.39 3.60 1.08
N THR A 124 8.21 4.25 0.26
CA THR A 124 9.04 5.38 0.66
C THR A 124 8.19 6.55 1.17
N SER A 125 7.11 6.88 0.46
CA SER A 125 6.16 7.92 0.86
C SER A 125 5.53 7.63 2.22
N ARG A 126 5.07 6.39 2.45
CA ARG A 126 4.51 5.98 3.74
C ARG A 126 5.53 6.05 4.88
N MET A 127 6.77 5.64 4.65
CA MET A 127 7.83 5.71 5.65
C MET A 127 8.18 7.16 6.02
N ALA A 128 8.26 8.05 5.03
CA ALA A 128 8.48 9.48 5.28
C ALA A 128 7.33 10.10 6.10
N GLY A 129 6.08 9.77 5.76
CA GLY A 129 4.91 10.22 6.53
C GLY A 129 4.90 9.72 7.97
N ALA A 130 5.24 8.44 8.18
CA ALA A 130 5.33 7.86 9.52
C ALA A 130 6.43 8.51 10.37
N ALA A 131 7.58 8.83 9.77
CA ALA A 131 8.65 9.56 10.44
C ALA A 131 8.18 10.97 10.84
N ALA A 132 7.58 11.73 9.93
CA ALA A 132 7.07 13.07 10.21
C ALA A 132 5.99 13.08 11.31
N ALA A 133 5.08 12.10 11.31
CA ALA A 133 4.08 11.94 12.36
C ALA A 133 4.72 11.63 13.73
N THR A 134 5.77 10.78 13.74
CA THR A 134 6.54 10.48 14.95
C THR A 134 7.23 11.72 15.49
N ASP A 135 7.90 12.50 14.63
CA ASP A 135 8.57 13.74 15.01
C ASP A 135 7.59 14.77 15.58
N ALA A 136 6.42 14.92 14.96
CA ALA A 136 5.37 15.80 15.45
C ALA A 136 4.84 15.38 16.82
N TYR A 137 4.63 14.07 17.04
CA TYR A 137 4.26 13.52 18.34
C TYR A 137 5.34 13.79 19.40
N GLU A 138 6.61 13.51 19.09
CA GLU A 138 7.74 13.73 19.99
C GLU A 138 7.99 15.21 20.32
N ALA A 139 7.67 16.12 19.40
CA ALA A 139 7.76 17.57 19.60
C ALA A 139 6.63 18.11 20.49
N THR A 140 5.41 17.57 20.35
CA THR A 140 4.21 18.08 21.04
C THR A 140 3.87 17.32 22.32
N ARG A 141 4.43 16.12 22.53
CA ARG A 141 4.17 15.36 23.76
C ARG A 141 4.67 16.15 24.98
N PRO A 142 3.89 16.18 26.08
CA PRO A 142 4.32 16.84 27.29
C PRO A 142 5.60 16.18 27.83
N LYS A 143 6.72 16.91 27.76
CA LYS A 143 8.01 16.49 28.32
C LYS A 143 8.03 16.84 29.81
N GLY A 144 7.38 16.00 30.63
CA GLY A 144 7.32 16.19 32.08
C GLY A 144 6.81 14.93 32.80
N LEU A 145 7.68 14.38 33.66
CA LEU A 145 7.46 13.28 34.61
C LEU A 145 6.70 12.05 34.08
N VAL A 146 7.26 11.38 33.06
CA VAL A 146 7.00 9.94 32.90
C VAL A 146 7.80 9.25 34.01
N ILE A 147 7.17 9.00 35.15
CA ILE A 147 7.65 7.94 36.04
C ILE A 147 7.65 6.69 35.16
N GLU A 148 8.84 6.17 34.85
CA GLU A 148 8.99 4.90 34.16
C GLU A 148 8.28 3.83 34.98
N LEU A 149 7.00 3.58 34.67
CA LEU A 149 6.27 2.39 35.07
C LEU A 149 6.83 1.23 34.24
N ARG A 150 8.10 0.88 34.49
CA ARG A 150 8.63 -0.45 34.17
C ARG A 150 8.02 -1.54 35.08
N ASP A 151 7.05 -1.19 35.92
CA ASP A 151 6.44 -2.08 36.90
C ASP A 151 4.93 -1.81 37.13
N ALA A 152 4.15 -1.57 36.07
CA ALA A 152 2.69 -1.44 36.17
C ALA A 152 1.98 -2.80 36.39
N SER A 153 2.42 -3.57 37.39
CA SER A 153 1.62 -4.61 38.04
C SER A 153 0.80 -4.06 39.22
N VAL A 154 0.87 -2.74 39.49
CA VAL A 154 0.14 -2.14 40.61
C VAL A 154 -1.28 -1.79 40.19
N VAL A 155 -2.16 -2.79 40.29
CA VAL A 155 -3.59 -2.56 40.58
C VAL A 155 -3.67 -1.82 41.90
N LYS A 156 -3.91 -0.50 41.87
CA LYS A 156 -4.40 0.23 43.04
C LYS A 156 -5.89 0.45 42.89
N ALA A 157 -6.64 -0.53 43.37
CA ALA A 157 -8.02 -0.32 43.79
C ALA A 157 -8.02 0.82 44.83
N ARG A 158 -8.58 1.97 44.48
CA ARG A 158 -9.10 2.92 45.45
C ARG A 158 -10.60 2.70 45.54
N THR A 159 -11.00 1.77 46.39
CA THR A 159 -12.29 1.86 47.08
C THR A 159 -12.02 2.70 48.32
N ASP A 160 -12.15 4.03 48.18
CA ASP A 160 -12.08 4.92 49.34
C ASP A 160 -13.33 4.70 50.19
N ALA A 161 -13.15 3.87 51.20
CA ALA A 161 -14.00 3.75 52.37
C ALA A 161 -13.89 5.04 53.19
N THR A 162 -14.57 6.12 52.77
CA THR A 162 -14.93 7.24 53.66
C THR A 162 -16.09 8.06 53.09
N ALA A 163 -17.26 7.45 52.93
CA ALA A 163 -18.51 8.20 52.83
C ALA A 163 -19.18 8.20 54.23
N PRO A 164 -19.44 9.37 54.85
CA PRO A 164 -20.13 9.43 56.14
C PRO A 164 -21.58 8.92 56.03
N ALA A 165 -22.03 8.25 57.08
CA ALA A 165 -23.34 7.61 57.19
C ALA A 165 -24.53 8.58 56.99
N PRO A 166 -25.68 8.11 56.46
CA PRO A 166 -26.86 8.95 56.27
C PRO A 166 -27.45 9.38 57.63
N SER A 167 -27.69 10.68 57.81
CA SER A 167 -28.39 11.22 58.97
C SER A 167 -29.84 10.74 59.00
N LYS A 168 -30.25 10.14 60.12
CA LYS A 168 -31.65 9.83 60.41
C LYS A 168 -32.41 11.13 60.65
N THR A 169 -33.29 11.52 59.75
CA THR A 169 -34.37 12.48 60.05
C THR A 169 -35.58 11.67 60.50
N ASN A 170 -35.88 11.72 61.80
CA ASN A 170 -37.10 11.15 62.38
C ASN A 170 -38.32 11.79 61.71
N LYS A 171 -39.22 10.93 61.21
CA LYS A 171 -40.66 11.24 61.19
C LYS A 171 -41.14 11.07 62.63
N ASP A 172 -41.67 12.14 63.21
CA ASP A 172 -42.88 12.16 64.05
C ASP A 172 -43.02 13.57 64.65
N GLY A 173 -44.15 14.19 64.32
CA GLY A 173 -44.57 15.56 64.62
C GLY A 173 -45.72 15.93 63.72
#